data_AF-A0A2N5G257-F1
#
_entry.id   AF-A0A2N5G257-F1
#
_cell.length_a   1.000
_cell.length_b   1.000
_cell.length_c   1.000
_cell.angle_alpha   90.00
_cell.angle_beta   90.00
_cell.angle_gamma   90.00
#
_symmetry.space_group_name_H-M   'P 1'
#
loop_
_entity.id
_entity.type
_entity.pdbx_description
1 polymer ?
#
loop_
_entity_poly.entity_id
_entity_poly.type
_entity_poly.pdbx_seq_one_letter_code
_entity_poly.pdbx_strand_id
1 'polypeptide(L)'
;MTMLKAIFQSPLFNCLLILGLGIIMIGNYYTDDVPGWMNIDPLFLGIPILFLVASIPVYNKLNPGSKVKPQIIPMELREDDEGQQWITYKATRKVYIFFASFIPVAIALTAFLNHIPYFPVMLLAAMGIVQYLIFWLELRRHR
;
A
#
# COMPACT_ATOMS: atom_id res chain seq x y z
N MET A 1 0.70 -1.08 22.20
CA MET A 1 0.89 -0.35 20.93
C MET A 1 -0.22 0.68 20.81
N THR A 2 0.09 1.97 20.70
CA THR A 2 -0.90 3.06 20.56
C THR A 2 -1.70 2.87 19.26
N MET A 3 -3.00 3.19 19.27
CA MET A 3 -3.92 3.07 18.11
C MET A 3 -3.31 3.62 16.81
N LEU A 4 -2.61 4.75 16.87
CA LEU A 4 -1.93 5.38 15.73
C LEU A 4 -0.86 4.48 15.09
N LYS A 5 -0.04 3.79 15.89
CA LYS A 5 0.97 2.85 15.41
C LYS A 5 0.33 1.62 14.75
N ALA A 6 -0.76 1.12 15.33
CA ALA A 6 -1.49 -0.02 14.78
C ALA A 6 -2.08 0.28 13.39
N ILE A 7 -2.54 1.52 13.15
CA ILE A 7 -3.05 1.96 11.85
C ILE A 7 -1.90 2.12 10.85
N PHE A 8 -0.82 2.80 11.22
CA PHE A 8 0.35 3.01 10.35
C PHE A 8 1.09 1.71 9.97
N GLN A 9 1.11 0.73 10.87
CA GLN A 9 1.78 -0.57 10.68
C GLN A 9 0.83 -1.63 10.14
N SER A 10 -0.41 -1.26 9.79
CA SER A 10 -1.36 -2.18 9.20
C SER A 10 -1.23 -2.13 7.67
N PRO A 11 -1.02 -3.27 7.01
CA PRO A 11 -1.03 -3.33 5.55
C PRO A 11 -2.37 -2.95 4.95
N LEU A 12 -3.46 -2.98 5.74
CA LEU A 12 -4.77 -2.50 5.32
C LEU A 12 -4.75 -1.00 4.97
N PHE A 13 -3.95 -0.20 5.69
CA PHE A 13 -3.81 1.22 5.38
C PHE A 13 -3.19 1.42 4.00
N ASN A 14 -2.12 0.68 3.69
CA ASN A 14 -1.49 0.73 2.37
C ASN A 14 -2.39 0.18 1.26
N CYS A 15 -3.16 -0.88 1.51
CA CYS A 15 -4.16 -1.38 0.57
C CYS A 15 -5.23 -0.32 0.27
N LEU A 16 -5.75 0.37 1.30
CA LEU A 16 -6.73 1.45 1.13
C LEU A 16 -6.16 2.64 0.36
N LEU A 17 -4.90 2.99 0.62
CA LEU A 17 -4.20 4.04 -0.14
C LEU A 17 -4.08 3.67 -1.62
N ILE A 18 -3.64 2.45 -1.93
CA ILE A 18 -3.53 1.98 -3.32
C ILE A 18 -4.90 1.98 -4.01
N LEU A 19 -5.93 1.45 -3.35
CA LEU A 19 -7.30 1.45 -3.88
C LEU A 19 -7.79 2.88 -4.14
N GLY A 20 -7.63 3.77 -3.17
CA GLY A 20 -8.05 5.16 -3.29
C GLY A 20 -7.34 5.88 -4.44
N LEU A 21 -6.01 5.74 -4.54
CA LEU A 21 -5.22 6.32 -5.62
C LEU A 21 -5.63 5.76 -6.98
N GLY A 22 -5.88 4.44 -7.07
CA GLY A 22 -6.38 3.80 -8.28
C GLY A 22 -7.73 4.35 -8.72
N ILE A 23 -8.69 4.48 -7.79
CA ILE A 23 -10.03 5.03 -8.07
C ILE A 23 -9.94 6.49 -8.51
N ILE A 24 -9.15 7.31 -7.82
CA ILE A 24 -8.96 8.73 -8.17
C ILE A 24 -8.33 8.85 -9.56
N MET A 25 -7.28 8.06 -9.85
CA MET A 25 -6.64 8.07 -11.17
C MET A 25 -7.63 7.66 -12.27
N ILE A 26 -8.41 6.60 -12.04
CA ILE A 26 -9.42 6.13 -13.00
C ILE A 26 -10.49 7.21 -13.23
N GLY A 27 -11.05 7.75 -12.14
CA GLY A 27 -12.14 8.73 -12.17
C GLY A 27 -11.76 10.09 -12.76
N ASN A 28 -10.50 10.54 -12.61
CA ASN A 28 -10.05 11.84 -13.12
C ASN A 28 -9.49 11.76 -14.55
N TYR A 29 -8.90 10.63 -14.95
CA TYR A 29 -8.22 10.51 -16.25
C TYR A 29 -9.09 9.86 -17.33
N TYR A 30 -10.01 8.97 -16.94
CA TYR A 30 -10.90 8.24 -17.86
C TYR A 30 -12.35 8.65 -17.66
N THR A 31 -12.61 9.96 -17.55
CA THR A 31 -13.94 10.54 -17.21
C THR A 31 -15.05 10.14 -18.18
N ASP A 32 -14.71 9.88 -19.44
CA ASP A 32 -15.68 9.49 -20.46
C ASP A 32 -16.08 8.01 -20.36
N ASP A 33 -15.20 7.18 -19.78
CA ASP A 33 -15.38 5.73 -19.68
C ASP A 33 -15.99 5.30 -18.34
N VAL A 34 -16.04 6.20 -17.34
CA VAL A 34 -16.49 5.90 -15.98
C VAL A 34 -17.59 6.84 -15.51
N PRO A 35 -18.47 6.40 -14.60
CA PRO A 35 -19.52 7.27 -14.08
C PRO A 35 -18.96 8.51 -13.40
N GLY A 36 -19.59 9.67 -13.61
CA GLY A 36 -19.12 10.96 -13.07
C GLY A 36 -18.99 11.03 -11.54
N TRP A 37 -19.67 10.15 -10.79
CA TRP A 37 -19.51 10.05 -9.33
C TRP A 37 -18.14 9.50 -8.90
N MET A 38 -17.36 8.89 -9.81
CA MET A 38 -15.98 8.47 -9.54
C MET A 38 -14.96 9.62 -9.67
N ASN A 39 -15.36 10.78 -10.20
CA ASN A 39 -14.48 11.95 -10.27
C ASN A 39 -14.34 12.56 -8.86
N ILE A 40 -13.33 12.08 -8.14
CA ILE A 40 -13.02 12.49 -6.77
C ILE A 40 -11.75 13.34 -6.82
N ASP A 41 -11.81 14.52 -6.20
CA ASP A 41 -10.65 15.41 -6.09
C ASP A 41 -9.49 14.70 -5.36
N PRO A 42 -8.27 14.67 -5.93
CA PRO A 42 -7.07 14.14 -5.26
C PRO A 42 -6.83 14.66 -3.83
N LEU A 43 -7.30 15.88 -3.51
CA LEU A 43 -7.24 16.44 -2.16
C LEU A 43 -7.98 15.59 -1.12
N PHE A 44 -8.96 14.78 -1.52
CA PHE A 44 -9.70 13.88 -0.62
C PHE A 44 -8.78 12.87 0.08
N LEU A 45 -7.74 12.38 -0.61
CA LEU A 45 -6.69 11.55 0.01
C LEU A 45 -5.50 12.39 0.50
N GLY A 46 -5.19 13.48 -0.21
CA GLY A 46 -4.08 14.37 0.16
C GLY A 46 -4.22 14.95 1.56
N ILE A 47 -5.40 15.46 1.93
CA ILE A 47 -5.65 16.10 3.23
C ILE A 47 -5.44 15.12 4.40
N PRO A 48 -6.04 13.92 4.41
CA PRO A 48 -5.77 12.92 5.45
C PRO A 48 -4.29 12.55 5.57
N ILE A 49 -3.59 12.34 4.45
CA ILE A 49 -2.16 11.99 4.45
C ILE A 49 -1.34 13.14 5.06
N LEU A 50 -1.60 14.38 4.65
CA LEU A 50 -0.91 15.56 5.17
C LEU A 50 -1.17 15.74 6.67
N PHE A 51 -2.41 15.60 7.12
CA PHE A 51 -2.76 15.65 8.54
C PHE A 51 -2.03 14.57 9.34
N LEU A 52 -1.98 13.36 8.80
CA LEU A 52 -1.33 12.21 9.40
C LEU A 52 0.19 12.42 9.51
N VAL A 53 0.85 12.97 8.48
CA VAL A 53 2.27 13.36 8.51
C VAL A 53 2.51 14.50 9.50
N ALA A 54 1.66 15.52 9.51
CA ALA A 54 1.76 16.67 10.43
C ALA A 54 1.55 16.26 11.91
N SER A 55 0.84 15.16 12.17
CA SER A 55 0.62 14.64 13.52
C SER A 55 1.86 13.94 14.12
N ILE A 56 2.80 13.48 13.29
CA ILE A 56 4.01 12.77 13.72
C ILE A 56 4.87 13.57 14.73
N PRO A 57 5.22 14.84 14.51
CA PRO A 57 6.01 15.62 15.48
C PRO A 57 5.28 15.78 16.82
N VAL A 58 3.96 15.99 16.80
CA VAL A 58 3.13 16.08 18.01
C VAL A 58 3.15 14.75 18.78
N TYR A 59 2.94 13.64 18.07
CA TYR A 59 2.99 12.31 18.64
C TYR A 59 4.36 12.00 19.27
N ASN A 60 5.45 12.36 18.58
CA ASN A 60 6.82 12.15 19.06
C ASN A 60 7.17 12.97 20.30
N LYS A 61 6.60 14.16 20.44
CA LYS A 61 6.75 15.02 21.63
C LYS A 61 6.03 14.41 22.84
N LEU A 62 4.85 13.84 22.63
CA LEU A 62 4.05 13.18 23.68
C LEU A 62 4.58 11.79 24.05
N ASN A 63 5.28 11.12 23.14
CA ASN A 63 5.78 9.74 23.32
C ASN A 63 7.30 9.64 23.10
N PRO A 64 8.12 10.28 23.95
CA PRO A 64 9.58 10.35 23.77
C PRO A 64 10.26 8.97 23.80
N GLY A 65 9.70 7.99 24.52
CA GLY A 65 10.21 6.62 24.58
C GLY A 65 9.83 5.72 23.39
N SER A 66 8.92 6.15 22.51
CA SER A 66 8.44 5.31 21.40
C SER A 66 8.27 6.07 20.07
N LYS A 67 9.26 6.92 19.76
CA LYS A 67 9.25 7.80 18.59
C LYS A 67 8.99 7.06 17.27
N VAL A 68 8.18 7.70 16.44
CA VAL A 68 7.96 7.39 15.03
C VAL A 68 8.95 8.21 14.22
N LYS A 69 9.92 7.55 13.58
CA LYS A 69 10.82 8.19 12.63
C LYS A 69 10.18 8.11 11.24
N PRO A 70 10.10 9.20 10.47
CA PRO A 70 9.77 9.13 9.05
C PRO A 70 10.94 8.46 8.34
N GLN A 71 10.85 7.16 8.11
CA GLN A 71 11.82 6.39 7.34
C GLN A 71 11.13 5.88 6.08
N ILE A 72 11.88 5.83 4.97
CA ILE A 72 11.41 5.26 3.70
C ILE A 72 11.17 3.75 3.86
N ILE A 73 11.91 3.11 4.78
CA ILE A 73 11.73 1.72 5.16
C ILE A 73 10.38 1.57 5.86
N PRO A 74 9.45 0.75 5.33
CA PRO A 74 8.18 0.47 5.99
C PRO A 74 8.40 0.05 7.44
N MET A 75 7.57 0.56 8.34
CA MET A 75 7.70 0.23 9.77
C MET A 75 7.48 -1.25 10.07
N GLU A 76 6.92 -2.01 9.13
CA GLU A 76 6.76 -3.46 9.18
C GLU A 76 8.11 -4.20 9.07
N LEU A 77 9.13 -3.56 8.48
CA LEU A 77 10.50 -4.08 8.38
C LEU A 77 11.38 -3.64 9.56
N ARG A 78 10.80 -3.07 10.63
CA ARG A 78 11.53 -2.75 11.85
C ARG A 78 11.70 -4.03 12.66
N GLU A 79 12.80 -4.69 12.36
CA GLU A 79 13.18 -5.94 13.00
C GLU A 79 14.01 -5.60 14.23
N ASP A 80 13.45 -5.85 15.41
CA ASP A 80 14.15 -5.61 16.68
C ASP A 80 14.96 -6.86 17.12
N ASP A 81 14.75 -8.01 16.46
CA ASP A 81 15.43 -9.29 16.71
C ASP A 81 15.71 -10.07 15.40
N GLU A 82 16.66 -11.02 15.44
CA GLU A 82 17.06 -11.87 14.30
C GLU A 82 15.92 -12.76 13.75
N GLY A 83 14.98 -13.16 14.61
CA GLY A 83 13.83 -13.98 14.23
C GLY A 83 12.85 -13.22 13.34
N GLN A 84 12.59 -11.96 13.67
CA GLN A 84 11.79 -11.03 12.87
C GLN A 84 12.43 -10.80 11.51
N GLN A 85 13.77 -10.68 11.45
CA GLN A 85 14.49 -10.57 10.16
C GLN A 85 14.23 -11.77 9.26
N TRP A 86 14.28 -12.97 9.84
CA TRP A 86 14.03 -14.19 9.09
C TRP A 86 12.60 -14.30 8.56
N ILE A 87 11.61 -13.87 9.35
CA ILE A 87 10.20 -13.85 8.94
C ILE A 87 9.99 -12.84 7.81
N THR A 88 10.50 -11.63 7.97
CA THR A 88 10.43 -10.57 6.95
C THR A 88 11.13 -10.98 5.66
N TYR A 89 12.30 -11.64 5.76
CA TYR A 89 13.00 -12.20 4.60
C TYR A 89 12.13 -13.21 3.85
N LYS A 90 11.46 -14.13 4.55
CA LYS A 90 10.53 -15.08 3.91
C LYS A 90 9.35 -14.38 3.25
N ALA A 91 8.77 -13.37 3.91
CA ALA A 91 7.63 -12.62 3.38
C ALA A 91 8.01 -11.81 2.13
N THR A 92 9.11 -11.06 2.18
CA THR A 92 9.63 -10.28 1.05
C THR A 92 10.03 -11.18 -0.12
N ARG A 93 10.63 -12.36 0.14
CA ARG A 93 10.93 -13.35 -0.89
C ARG A 93 9.67 -13.83 -1.63
N LYS A 94 8.54 -14.03 -0.93
CA LYS A 94 7.27 -14.40 -1.57
C LYS A 94 6.71 -13.28 -2.43
N VAL A 95 6.74 -12.04 -1.93
CA VAL A 95 6.32 -10.86 -2.69
C VAL A 95 7.18 -10.67 -3.94
N TYR A 96 8.49 -10.88 -3.83
CA TYR A 96 9.40 -10.82 -4.98
C TYR A 96 9.05 -11.87 -6.03
N ILE A 97 8.84 -13.13 -5.63
CA ILE A 97 8.44 -14.21 -6.55
C ILE A 97 7.09 -13.86 -7.22
N PHE A 98 6.14 -13.29 -6.48
CA PHE A 98 4.88 -12.82 -7.03
C PHE A 98 5.11 -11.78 -8.14
N PHE A 99 5.85 -10.71 -7.89
CA PHE A 99 6.10 -9.70 -8.95
C PHE A 99 6.91 -10.27 -10.13
N ALA A 100 7.95 -11.07 -9.87
CA ALA A 100 8.75 -11.67 -10.93
C ALA A 100 7.91 -12.56 -11.88
N SER A 101 6.91 -13.26 -11.34
CA SER A 101 6.01 -14.12 -12.13
C SER A 101 4.83 -13.36 -12.74
N PHE A 102 4.25 -12.41 -12.02
CA PHE A 102 3.04 -11.70 -12.48
C PHE A 102 3.30 -10.49 -13.36
N ILE A 103 4.50 -9.87 -13.35
CA ILE A 103 4.79 -8.75 -14.26
C ILE A 103 4.66 -9.17 -15.74
N PRO A 104 5.27 -10.29 -16.19
CA PRO A 104 5.08 -10.76 -17.57
C PRO A 104 3.60 -11.05 -17.90
N VAL A 105 2.89 -11.69 -16.97
CA VAL A 105 1.44 -11.96 -17.12
C VAL A 105 0.66 -10.66 -17.22
N ALA A 106 1.02 -9.65 -16.43
CA ALA A 106 0.35 -8.37 -16.40
C ALA A 106 0.55 -7.57 -17.70
N ILE A 107 1.75 -7.64 -18.28
CA ILE A 107 2.04 -7.08 -19.61
C ILE A 107 1.19 -7.78 -20.67
N ALA A 108 1.14 -9.11 -20.67
CA ALA A 108 0.34 -9.88 -21.62
C ALA A 108 -1.17 -9.56 -21.49
N LEU A 109 -1.70 -9.49 -20.26
CA LEU A 109 -3.09 -9.12 -20.01
C LEU A 109 -3.40 -7.69 -20.45
N THR A 110 -2.48 -6.76 -20.19
CA THR A 110 -2.62 -5.36 -20.63
C THR A 110 -2.66 -5.25 -22.15
N ALA A 111 -1.80 -5.99 -22.85
CA ALA A 111 -1.80 -6.02 -24.31
C ALA A 111 -3.09 -6.66 -24.88
N PHE A 112 -3.56 -7.73 -24.26
CA PHE A 112 -4.77 -8.44 -24.69
C PHE A 112 -6.07 -7.65 -24.42
N LEU A 113 -6.13 -6.93 -23.29
CA LEU A 113 -7.28 -6.13 -22.86
C LEU A 113 -7.10 -4.63 -23.15
N ASN A 114 -6.32 -4.29 -24.18
CA ASN A 114 -6.01 -2.90 -24.55
C ASN A 114 -7.24 -2.04 -24.90
N HIS A 115 -8.39 -2.67 -25.19
CA HIS A 115 -9.67 -2.01 -25.44
C HIS A 115 -10.29 -1.43 -24.15
N ILE A 116 -9.80 -1.81 -22.96
CA ILE A 116 -10.21 -1.26 -21.67
C ILE A 116 -9.10 -0.30 -21.21
N PRO A 117 -9.27 1.02 -21.38
CA PRO A 117 -8.18 1.98 -21.26
C PRO A 117 -7.63 2.12 -19.83
N TYR A 118 -8.48 1.87 -18.82
CA TYR A 118 -8.12 1.92 -17.39
C TYR A 118 -7.67 0.55 -16.81
N PHE A 119 -7.66 -0.52 -17.62
CA PHE A 119 -7.26 -1.86 -17.17
C PHE A 119 -5.85 -1.92 -16.55
N PRO A 120 -4.81 -1.25 -17.09
CA PRO A 120 -3.49 -1.26 -16.47
C PRO A 120 -3.49 -0.71 -15.04
N VAL A 121 -4.29 0.32 -14.79
CA VAL A 121 -4.41 0.95 -13.45
C VAL A 121 -5.08 -0.01 -12.48
N MET A 122 -6.17 -0.67 -12.88
CA MET A 122 -6.84 -1.69 -12.07
C MET A 122 -5.90 -2.86 -11.75
N LEU A 123 -5.12 -3.29 -12.73
CA LEU A 123 -4.18 -4.40 -12.59
C LEU A 123 -3.04 -4.06 -11.63
N LEU A 124 -2.45 -2.86 -11.76
CA LEU A 124 -1.44 -2.36 -10.82
C LEU A 124 -1.99 -2.22 -9.40
N ALA A 125 -3.21 -1.70 -9.24
CA ALA A 125 -3.86 -1.60 -7.94
C ALA A 125 -4.10 -2.99 -7.33
N ALA A 126 -4.62 -3.95 -8.11
CA ALA A 126 -4.83 -5.32 -7.66
C ALA A 126 -3.53 -6.01 -7.26
N MET A 127 -2.48 -5.92 -8.09
CA MET A 127 -1.15 -6.44 -7.76
C MET A 127 -0.58 -5.78 -6.50
N GLY A 128 -0.77 -4.47 -6.36
CA GLY A 128 -0.42 -3.69 -5.20
C GLY A 128 -1.11 -4.15 -3.91
N ILE A 129 -2.38 -4.55 -3.97
CA ILE A 129 -3.10 -5.11 -2.82
C ILE A 129 -2.62 -6.53 -2.51
N VAL A 130 -2.46 -7.36 -3.55
CA VAL A 130 -2.02 -8.75 -3.40
C VAL A 130 -0.64 -8.83 -2.76
N GLN A 131 0.32 -7.95 -3.10
CA GLN A 131 1.63 -7.94 -2.42
C GLN A 131 1.50 -7.72 -0.91
N TYR A 132 0.64 -6.79 -0.47
CA TYR A 132 0.44 -6.49 0.95
C TYR A 132 -0.28 -7.64 1.66
N LEU A 133 -1.22 -8.30 0.98
CA LEU A 133 -1.87 -9.50 1.49
C LEU A 133 -0.88 -10.66 1.65
N ILE A 134 -0.05 -10.93 0.64
CA ILE A 134 0.99 -11.98 0.72
C ILE A 134 1.93 -11.71 1.89
N PHE A 135 2.42 -10.47 2.00
CA PHE A 135 3.33 -10.07 3.05
C PHE A 135 2.68 -10.23 4.44
N TRP A 136 1.45 -9.75 4.61
CA TRP A 136 0.71 -9.81 5.86
C TRP A 136 0.37 -11.23 6.30
N LEU A 137 -0.09 -12.08 5.36
CA LEU A 137 -0.42 -13.46 5.63
C LEU A 137 0.82 -14.24 6.07
N GLU A 138 1.97 -13.96 5.45
CA GLU A 138 3.22 -14.61 5.86
C GLU A 138 3.68 -14.15 7.25
N LEU A 139 3.60 -12.85 7.54
CA LEU A 139 3.85 -12.31 8.89
C LEU A 139 2.96 -12.96 9.94
N ARG A 140 1.66 -13.09 9.68
CA ARG A 140 0.71 -13.73 10.61
C ARG A 140 0.92 -15.22 10.78
N ARG A 141 1.58 -15.89 9.83
CA ARG A 141 1.82 -17.34 9.89
C ARG A 141 2.93 -17.70 10.87
N HIS A 142 3.89 -16.79 11.06
CA HIS A 142 5.08 -17.02 11.90
C HIS A 142 5.05 -16.21 13.20
N ARG A 143 3.92 -15.61 13.54
CA ARG A 143 3.68 -14.87 14.79
C ARG A 143 2.79 -15.68 15.73
#